data_AF-A0A7X7XTR6-F1
#
_entry.id   AF-A0A7X7XTR6-F1
#
_cell.length_a   1.000
_cell.length_b   1.000
_cell.length_c   1.000
_cell.angle_alpha   90.00
_cell.angle_beta   90.00
_cell.angle_gamma   90.00
#
_symmetry.space_group_name_H-M   'P 1'
#
loop_
_entity.id
_entity.type
_entity.pdbx_description
1 polymer ?
#
loop_
_entity_poly.entity_id
_entity_poly.type
_entity_poly.pdbx_seq_one_letter_code
_entity_poly.pdbx_strand_id
1 'polypeptide(L)'
;RRSFELIDKSEFIIPLDNIVVAVGQKIEDGIFPEIEKESGLIKIDENYMTNVNGVFAGGDCVNGGQTVTKATSEGKIAAFKIDEFLRRSK
;
A
#
# COMPACT_ATOMS: atom_id res chain seq x y z
N ARG A 1 0.57 19.32 1.74
CA ARG A 1 0.47 19.13 3.21
C ARG A 1 0.58 20.51 3.86
N ARG A 2 -0.23 20.80 4.89
CA ARG A 2 -0.01 21.99 5.73
C ARG A 2 1.25 21.76 6.56
N SER A 3 2.07 22.80 6.75
CA SER A 3 3.14 22.80 7.74
C SER A 3 2.53 22.76 9.13
N PHE A 4 3.19 22.05 10.04
CA PHE A 4 2.83 22.06 11.46
C PHE A 4 3.72 23.09 12.15
N GLU A 5 3.12 23.97 12.95
CA GLU A 5 3.85 24.89 13.83
C GLU A 5 3.61 24.46 15.27
N LEU A 6 4.71 24.29 16.01
CA LEU A 6 4.64 23.98 17.44
C LEU A 6 4.24 25.24 18.20
N ILE A 7 3.28 25.10 19.11
CA ILE A 7 2.86 26.18 20.00
C ILE A 7 3.57 25.96 21.34
N ASP A 8 4.40 26.92 21.74
CA ASP A 8 5.15 26.85 23.01
C ASP A 8 4.20 26.68 24.20
N LYS A 9 4.57 25.78 25.13
CA LYS A 9 3.85 25.48 26.39
C LYS A 9 2.39 25.06 26.20
N SER A 10 2.08 24.38 25.11
CA SER A 10 0.74 23.86 24.83
C SER A 10 0.55 22.39 25.23
N GLU A 11 1.54 21.76 25.85
CA GLU A 11 1.47 20.37 26.29
C GLU A 11 0.60 20.19 27.54
N PHE A 12 -0.14 19.09 27.61
CA PHE A 12 -0.95 18.73 28.77
C PHE A 12 -1.05 17.20 28.92
N ILE A 13 -1.43 16.77 30.11
CA ILE A 13 -1.62 15.36 30.45
C ILE A 13 -3.12 15.07 30.50
N ILE A 14 -3.55 13.99 29.83
CA ILE A 14 -4.93 13.49 29.86
C ILE A 14 -4.94 12.17 30.63
N PRO A 15 -5.63 12.06 31.78
CA PRO A 15 -5.85 10.78 32.45
C PRO A 15 -6.76 9.87 31.61
N LEU A 16 -6.37 8.62 31.42
CA LEU A 16 -7.13 7.62 30.66
C LEU A 16 -6.83 6.20 31.15
N ASP A 17 -7.82 5.32 31.04
CA ASP A 17 -7.67 3.89 31.36
C ASP A 17 -7.15 3.08 30.17
N ASN A 18 -7.52 3.49 28.95
CA ASN A 18 -7.20 2.75 27.71
C ASN A 18 -6.92 3.71 26.55
N ILE A 19 -6.01 3.31 25.67
CA ILE A 19 -5.66 4.01 24.43
C ILE A 19 -5.79 3.07 23.23
N VAL A 20 -6.43 3.54 22.15
CA VAL A 20 -6.49 2.84 20.86
C VAL A 20 -5.77 3.69 19.82
N VAL A 21 -4.64 3.19 19.32
CA VAL A 21 -3.82 3.90 18.32
C VAL A 21 -4.35 3.59 16.92
N ALA A 22 -5.00 4.55 16.29
CA ALA A 22 -5.60 4.44 14.96
C ALA A 22 -4.97 5.42 13.94
N VAL A 23 -3.63 5.51 13.92
CA VAL A 23 -2.87 6.46 13.07
C VAL A 23 -2.58 5.94 11.65
N GLY A 24 -3.21 4.84 11.26
CA GLY A 24 -3.01 4.17 9.97
C GLY A 24 -2.28 2.84 10.07
N GLN A 25 -2.04 2.23 8.91
CA GLN A 25 -1.43 0.92 8.77
C GLN A 25 -0.24 0.99 7.80
N LYS A 26 0.67 0.03 7.89
CA LYS A 26 1.83 -0.11 7.00
C LYS A 26 1.97 -1.56 6.57
N ILE A 27 2.54 -1.80 5.40
CA ILE A 27 2.93 -3.14 4.96
C ILE A 27 4.10 -3.59 5.82
N GLU A 28 4.08 -4.85 6.26
CA GLU A 28 5.20 -5.44 6.96
C GLU A 28 6.41 -5.65 6.03
N ASP A 29 7.58 -5.27 6.51
CA ASP A 29 8.82 -5.45 5.77
C ASP A 29 9.34 -6.88 5.92
N GLY A 30 9.93 -7.41 4.84
CA GLY A 30 10.55 -8.74 4.83
C GLY A 30 9.67 -9.92 4.37
N ILE A 31 8.35 -9.75 4.19
CA ILE A 31 7.48 -10.82 3.66
C ILE A 31 7.83 -11.15 2.19
N PHE A 32 8.20 -10.12 1.41
CA PHE A 32 8.57 -10.26 0.00
C PHE A 32 9.92 -9.55 -0.26
N PRO A 33 11.05 -10.16 0.13
CA PRO A 33 12.36 -9.50 0.07
C PRO A 33 12.84 -9.21 -1.35
N GLU A 34 12.37 -9.98 -2.33
CA GLU A 34 12.74 -9.83 -3.75
C GLU A 34 11.88 -8.79 -4.50
N ILE A 35 10.79 -8.33 -3.89
CA ILE A 35 9.87 -7.38 -4.52
C ILE A 35 10.27 -5.95 -4.14
N GLU A 36 10.50 -5.12 -5.16
CA GLU A 36 10.80 -3.70 -5.00
C GLU A 36 9.62 -2.96 -4.34
N LYS A 37 9.96 -2.08 -3.40
CA LYS A 37 9.01 -1.21 -2.73
C LYS A 37 9.38 0.25 -2.89
N GLU A 38 8.37 1.11 -3.01
CA GLU A 38 8.51 2.56 -2.96
C GLU A 38 7.66 3.11 -1.82
N SER A 39 8.28 3.85 -0.89
CA SER A 39 7.60 4.40 0.29
C SER A 39 6.84 3.36 1.14
N GLY A 40 7.35 2.12 1.20
CA GLY A 40 6.75 1.02 1.95
C GLY A 40 5.58 0.30 1.24
N LEU A 41 5.30 0.66 -0.02
CA LEU A 41 4.29 0.02 -0.87
C LEU A 41 4.96 -0.78 -1.99
N ILE A 42 4.34 -1.86 -2.44
CA ILE A 42 4.83 -2.65 -3.58
C ILE A 42 4.80 -1.76 -4.83
N LYS A 43 5.96 -1.64 -5.47
CA LYS A 43 6.09 -0.92 -6.72
C LYS A 43 5.61 -1.80 -7.88
N ILE A 44 4.76 -1.23 -8.72
CA ILE A 44 4.24 -1.88 -9.93
C ILE A 44 4.50 -1.02 -11.17
N ASP A 45 4.56 -1.66 -12.34
CA ASP A 45 4.55 -0.99 -13.64
C ASP A 45 3.11 -0.70 -14.13
N GLU A 46 2.97 -0.19 -15.36
CA GLU A 46 1.67 0.04 -16.00
C GLU A 46 0.85 -1.24 -16.27
N ASN A 47 1.48 -2.42 -16.21
CA ASN A 47 0.86 -3.73 -16.35
C ASN A 47 0.51 -4.36 -15.00
N TYR A 48 0.64 -3.63 -13.88
CA TYR A 48 0.42 -4.14 -12.53
C TYR A 48 1.41 -5.25 -12.12
N MET A 49 2.52 -5.38 -12.86
CA MET A 49 3.58 -6.33 -12.58
C MET A 49 4.62 -5.69 -11.65
N THR A 50 5.15 -6.49 -10.74
CA THR A 50 6.29 -6.10 -9.90
C THR A 50 7.59 -6.17 -10.69
N ASN A 51 8.73 -5.88 -10.06
CA ASN A 51 10.05 -6.14 -10.65
C ASN A 51 10.32 -7.64 -10.89
N VAL A 52 9.56 -8.54 -10.26
CA VAL A 52 9.67 -9.99 -10.47
C VAL A 52 8.71 -10.41 -11.58
N ASN A 53 9.26 -10.92 -12.68
CA ASN A 53 8.49 -11.32 -13.86
C ASN A 53 7.41 -12.35 -13.52
N GLY A 54 6.17 -12.07 -13.90
CA GLY A 54 5.01 -12.92 -13.63
C GLY A 54 4.39 -12.75 -12.23
N VAL A 55 4.93 -11.87 -11.39
CA VAL A 55 4.35 -11.52 -10.09
C VAL A 55 3.65 -10.16 -10.20
N PHE A 56 2.39 -10.11 -9.80
CA PHE A 56 1.52 -8.94 -9.91
C PHE A 56 1.00 -8.50 -8.54
N ALA A 57 0.64 -7.23 -8.41
CA ALA A 57 0.09 -6.66 -7.19
C ALA A 57 -1.01 -5.62 -7.47
N GLY A 58 -1.88 -5.38 -6.49
CA GLY A 58 -2.94 -4.38 -6.56
C GLY A 58 -3.65 -4.22 -5.22
N GLY A 59 -4.37 -3.11 -5.03
CA GLY A 59 -5.05 -2.79 -3.78
C GLY A 59 -4.12 -2.15 -2.75
N ASP A 60 -4.42 -2.38 -1.47
CA ASP A 60 -3.79 -1.67 -0.35
C ASP A 60 -2.27 -1.81 -0.32
N CYS A 61 -1.74 -2.95 -0.78
CA CYS A 61 -0.30 -3.17 -0.84
C CYS A 61 0.42 -2.29 -1.88
N VAL A 62 -0.32 -1.68 -2.82
CA VAL A 62 0.21 -0.78 -3.85
C VAL A 62 -0.18 0.67 -3.57
N ASN A 63 -1.41 0.91 -3.07
CA ASN A 63 -1.97 2.26 -2.95
C ASN A 63 -2.04 2.82 -1.52
N GLY A 64 -1.71 2.02 -0.50
CA GLY A 64 -1.67 2.44 0.90
C GLY A 64 -3.02 2.41 1.63
N GLY A 65 -4.03 1.73 1.09
CA GLY A 65 -5.31 1.52 1.77
C GLY A 65 -6.30 2.66 1.57
N GLN A 66 -6.73 2.87 0.32
CA GLN A 66 -7.72 3.89 -0.02
C GLN A 66 -9.16 3.43 0.29
N THR A 67 -9.84 2.85 -0.69
CA THR A 67 -11.23 2.41 -0.56
C THR A 67 -11.36 0.98 -1.08
N VAL A 68 -12.34 0.24 -0.56
CA VAL A 68 -12.66 -1.11 -1.03
C VAL A 68 -12.94 -1.14 -2.53
N THR A 69 -13.65 -0.12 -3.05
CA THR A 69 -13.94 0.02 -4.48
C THR A 69 -12.67 0.16 -5.31
N LYS A 70 -11.70 0.96 -4.83
CA LYS A 70 -10.42 1.13 -5.52
C LYS A 70 -9.61 -0.17 -5.52
N ALA A 71 -9.51 -0.85 -4.39
CA ALA A 71 -8.82 -2.14 -4.29
C ALA A 71 -9.45 -3.19 -5.21
N THR A 72 -10.78 -3.26 -5.27
CA THR A 72 -11.50 -4.19 -6.15
C THR A 72 -11.26 -3.87 -7.64
N SER A 73 -11.26 -2.58 -8.00
CA SER A 73 -10.95 -2.14 -9.37
C SER A 73 -9.53 -2.53 -9.79
N GLU A 74 -8.55 -2.31 -8.92
CA GLU A 74 -7.15 -2.69 -9.15
C GLU A 74 -6.98 -4.21 -9.24
N GLY A 75 -7.67 -4.98 -8.41
CA GLY A 75 -7.68 -6.45 -8.52
C GLY A 75 -8.23 -6.93 -9.87
N LYS A 76 -9.28 -6.29 -10.39
CA LYS A 76 -9.82 -6.60 -11.72
C LYS A 76 -8.80 -6.29 -12.84
N ILE A 77 -8.08 -5.17 -12.74
CA ILE A 77 -7.07 -4.79 -13.74
C ILE A 77 -5.88 -5.76 -13.68
N ALA A 78 -5.38 -6.07 -12.48
CA ALA A 78 -4.31 -7.03 -12.29
C ALA A 78 -4.68 -8.42 -12.86
N ALA A 79 -5.92 -8.89 -12.62
CA ALA A 79 -6.40 -10.14 -13.19
C ALA A 79 -6.41 -10.15 -14.73
N PHE A 80 -6.83 -9.04 -15.36
CA PHE A 80 -6.78 -8.89 -16.81
C PHE A 80 -5.33 -8.94 -17.33
N LYS A 81 -4.41 -8.28 -16.63
CA LYS A 81 -2.98 -8.27 -16.98
C LYS A 81 -2.30 -9.62 -16.81
N ILE A 82 -2.68 -10.38 -15.79
CA ILE A 82 -2.26 -11.77 -15.61
C ILE A 82 -2.74 -12.62 -16.80
N ASP A 83 -4.00 -12.50 -17.23
CA ASP A 83 -4.52 -13.23 -18.40
C ASP A 83 -3.78 -12.86 -19.69
N GLU A 84 -3.54 -11.57 -19.94
CA GLU A 84 -2.74 -11.11 -21.10
C GLU A 84 -1.32 -11.70 -21.08
N PHE A 85 -0.66 -11.71 -19.92
CA PHE A 85 0.68 -12.25 -19.75
C PHE A 85 0.73 -13.75 -20.04
N LEU A 86 -0.17 -14.53 -19.44
CA LEU A 86 -0.23 -15.98 -19.61
C LEU A 86 -0.56 -16.41 -21.05
N ARG A 87 -1.37 -15.63 -21.77
CA ARG A 87 -1.69 -15.91 -23.18
C ARG A 87 -0.53 -15.66 -24.12
N ARG A 88 0.36 -14.71 -23.80
CA ARG A 88 1.57 -14.42 -24.59
C ARG A 88 2.70 -15.42 -24.37
N SER A 89 2.64 -16.19 -23.28
CA SER A 89 3.61 -17.25 -22.97
C SER A 89 3.29 -18.60 -23.67
N LYS A 90 2.34 -18.61 -24.60
CA LYS A 90 2.08 -19.71 -25.54
C LYS A 90 2.74 -19.43 -26.89
#